data_AF-A0AA44WPP2-F1
#
_entry.id   AF-A0AA44WPP2-F1
#
_cell.length_a   1.000
_cell.length_b   1.000
_cell.length_c   1.000
_cell.angle_alpha   90.00
_cell.angle_beta   90.00
_cell.angle_gamma   90.00
#
_symmetry.space_group_name_H-M   'P 1'
#
loop_
_entity.id
_entity.type
_entity.pdbx_description
1 polymer ?
#
loop_
_entity_poly.entity_id
_entity_poly.type
_entity_poly.pdbx_seq_one_letter_code
_entity_poly.pdbx_strand_id
1 'polypeptide(L)'
;MGDYYHHFLTSMAGVCDETRPICDRCRKGTRECLYPDPPPAKGSPAPSTTSKDSGSIKQQASPTSSHEAEDVDDDVSRSTKLETIPDEDEDVNQIPNFSERPTWSRATSTGTSINQISRATRQTSESPSADGNVSSPSNSTRTSSTHTATTPLAVDNPTLSTTSFPDWTHLSPGVQRYMDYFYKHMDHHNYCIVHDGDNFFHGILPNFALQNEALLNAIVGFSAYLYSLEHNPNGKMWEFLQYYNRGVTLLLASLKRKEKPDIGTLLTILQLATIEEYLGDWINLMGHQRAACDIITRLFTPQTAVQTPLGRMVLTWYSRFDTFVAMMGGFPTALGQEWFTHHIDYARHQQLSSDEEQRSFHWKAETQYAGLRLLSREMSMLYARITRGQMTPEEFETAHAQTLQRLRDWKVQQDAELEDPASLVTDFSWAPVPDEADIVSPFSPGMLYDHPKLSTTFLTVIWLSMIIMHQCQSPTSDRDRLYSELAGHAYHVCTIFELIHHWPNSPKGGLLPLEAPLAISALFVPQDAKHHVWFRRRFALMETKGYIHPVKVRSQMGVLFGAPECERWWLPNDEGFSPLLQAIRNLADERNATAINAQEENLRDVRHIFTKMQLAEGQQTT
;
A
#
# COMPACT_ATOMS: atom_id res chain seq x y z
N MET A 1 -0.07 -9.62 -18.17
CA MET A 1 0.61 -8.43 -17.58
C MET A 1 0.30 -7.18 -18.38
N GLY A 2 0.68 -7.09 -19.66
CA GLY A 2 0.36 -5.92 -20.50
C GLY A 2 -1.14 -5.66 -20.65
N ASP A 3 -1.96 -6.71 -20.72
CA ASP A 3 -3.41 -6.66 -20.99
C ASP A 3 -4.18 -6.10 -19.80
N TYR A 4 -3.86 -6.56 -18.59
CA TYR A 4 -4.33 -5.99 -17.31
C TYR A 4 -4.12 -4.46 -17.28
N TYR A 5 -2.89 -4.05 -17.60
CA TYR A 5 -2.48 -2.65 -17.65
C TYR A 5 -3.02 -1.87 -18.87
N HIS A 6 -3.58 -2.56 -19.87
CA HIS A 6 -4.32 -1.96 -20.97
C HIS A 6 -5.77 -1.65 -20.56
N HIS A 7 -6.42 -2.57 -19.84
CA HIS A 7 -7.74 -2.32 -19.23
C HIS A 7 -7.69 -1.18 -18.21
N PHE A 8 -6.64 -1.09 -17.39
CA PHE A 8 -6.38 0.03 -16.48
C PHE A 8 -6.43 1.41 -17.19
N LEU A 9 -5.81 1.53 -18.37
CA LEU A 9 -5.87 2.75 -19.17
C LEU A 9 -7.27 3.01 -19.75
N THR A 10 -8.08 1.96 -19.93
CA THR A 10 -9.44 2.08 -20.50
C THR A 10 -10.45 2.56 -19.45
N SER A 11 -10.19 2.37 -18.15
CA SER A 11 -10.95 3.01 -17.05
C SER A 11 -10.41 4.39 -16.67
N MET A 12 -9.11 4.67 -16.88
CA MET A 12 -8.48 5.98 -16.61
C MET A 12 -8.70 7.01 -17.74
N ALA A 13 -8.81 6.55 -18.99
CA ALA A 13 -9.24 7.40 -20.09
C ALA A 13 -10.75 7.63 -19.99
N GLY A 14 -11.14 8.67 -19.24
CA GLY A 14 -12.53 9.03 -19.01
C GLY A 14 -13.32 9.03 -20.32
N VAL A 15 -14.42 8.27 -20.34
CA VAL A 15 -15.25 8.08 -21.55
C VAL A 15 -15.64 9.43 -22.10
N CYS A 16 -15.35 9.66 -23.39
CA CYS A 16 -15.76 10.88 -24.07
C CYS A 16 -17.29 10.84 -24.21
N ASP A 17 -17.98 11.58 -23.33
CA ASP A 17 -19.43 11.72 -23.26
C ASP A 17 -20.03 12.02 -24.64
N GLU A 18 -20.64 11.01 -25.27
CA GLU A 18 -21.19 11.08 -26.63
C GLU A 18 -22.38 12.06 -26.73
N THR A 19 -22.88 12.60 -25.61
CA THR A 19 -23.94 13.61 -25.59
C THR A 19 -23.43 15.05 -25.79
N ARG A 20 -22.11 15.27 -25.93
CA ARG A 20 -21.51 16.61 -26.07
C ARG A 20 -20.97 16.90 -27.49
N PRO A 21 -21.05 18.16 -27.97
CA PRO A 21 -20.72 18.51 -29.35
C PRO A 21 -19.23 18.34 -29.69
N ILE A 22 -18.93 17.42 -30.60
CA ILE A 22 -17.58 17.10 -31.08
C ILE A 22 -16.97 18.28 -31.86
N CYS A 23 -15.73 18.66 -31.53
CA CYS A 23 -15.04 19.76 -32.19
C CYS A 23 -14.57 19.42 -33.62
N ASP A 24 -14.42 20.46 -34.45
CA ASP A 24 -14.12 20.33 -35.88
C ASP A 24 -12.75 19.68 -36.20
N ARG A 25 -11.86 19.54 -35.19
CA ARG A 25 -10.57 18.83 -35.26
C ARG A 25 -10.77 17.31 -35.19
N CYS A 26 -11.53 16.83 -34.21
CA CYS A 26 -11.85 15.41 -34.04
C CYS A 26 -12.73 14.88 -35.18
N ARG A 27 -13.63 15.73 -35.71
CA ARG A 27 -14.49 15.46 -36.87
C ARG A 27 -13.76 15.12 -38.18
N LYS A 28 -12.43 15.30 -38.27
CA LYS A 28 -11.68 15.31 -39.55
C LYS A 28 -10.44 14.39 -39.62
N GLY A 29 -10.14 13.55 -38.63
CA GLY A 29 -9.10 12.52 -38.82
C GLY A 29 -8.67 11.73 -37.59
N THR A 30 -8.23 10.49 -37.83
CA THR A 30 -7.74 9.54 -36.83
C THR A 30 -6.40 9.95 -36.21
N ARG A 31 -6.44 10.75 -35.15
CA ARG A 31 -5.31 11.02 -34.25
C ARG A 31 -5.78 11.14 -32.80
N GLU A 32 -4.90 10.77 -31.88
CA GLU A 32 -5.10 10.83 -30.43
C GLU A 32 -5.19 12.30 -29.95
N CYS A 33 -5.95 12.55 -28.88
CA CYS A 33 -6.21 13.90 -28.38
C CYS A 33 -5.29 14.24 -27.20
N LEU A 34 -4.59 15.37 -27.27
CA LEU A 34 -3.79 15.93 -26.19
C LEU A 34 -4.10 17.43 -26.05
N TYR A 35 -4.22 17.90 -24.80
CA TYR A 35 -4.49 19.28 -24.43
C TYR A 35 -3.99 19.56 -23.01
N PRO A 36 -3.44 20.75 -22.69
CA PRO A 36 -3.09 21.86 -23.58
C PRO A 36 -1.61 21.81 -24.04
N ASP A 37 -1.30 22.53 -25.12
CA ASP A 37 0.07 22.88 -25.56
C ASP A 37 0.26 24.41 -25.49
N PRO A 38 1.49 24.93 -25.29
CA PRO A 38 1.76 26.35 -25.08
C PRO A 38 1.65 27.22 -26.35
N PRO A 39 1.42 28.54 -26.21
CA PRO A 39 1.23 29.45 -27.35
C PRO A 39 2.51 29.71 -28.16
N PRO A 40 2.44 29.81 -29.51
CA PRO A 40 3.60 30.06 -30.36
C PRO A 40 4.03 31.53 -30.37
N ALA A 41 5.34 31.77 -30.46
CA ALA A 41 5.91 33.11 -30.55
C ALA A 41 5.60 33.81 -31.89
N LYS A 42 5.43 35.14 -31.86
CA LYS A 42 5.11 35.97 -33.04
C LYS A 42 6.35 36.21 -33.91
N GLY A 43 6.33 35.74 -35.16
CA GLY A 43 7.39 35.99 -36.15
C GLY A 43 7.03 35.51 -37.57
N SER A 44 6.48 36.41 -38.40
CA SER A 44 6.09 36.20 -39.81
C SER A 44 7.31 36.12 -40.75
N PRO A 45 7.20 35.75 -42.06
CA PRO A 45 5.98 35.50 -42.86
C PRO A 45 5.97 34.21 -43.71
N ALA A 46 4.86 33.98 -44.42
CA ALA A 46 4.68 32.88 -45.38
C ALA A 46 5.00 33.28 -46.84
N PRO A 47 5.18 32.30 -47.75
CA PRO A 47 4.89 32.45 -49.17
C PRO A 47 3.70 31.56 -49.65
N SER A 48 3.08 31.98 -50.75
CA SER A 48 1.90 31.36 -51.40
C SER A 48 2.25 30.34 -52.48
N THR A 49 1.29 29.47 -52.88
CA THR A 49 0.68 29.43 -54.25
C THR A 49 -0.27 28.23 -54.50
N THR A 50 -1.37 28.47 -55.25
CA THR A 50 -2.08 27.57 -56.23
C THR A 50 -2.56 26.15 -55.86
N SER A 51 -3.63 25.56 -56.46
CA SER A 51 -4.86 26.04 -57.14
C SER A 51 -5.71 24.84 -57.65
N LYS A 52 -7.05 24.93 -57.60
CA LYS A 52 -8.03 24.21 -58.48
C LYS A 52 -8.08 22.66 -58.37
N ASP A 53 -9.10 21.92 -58.83
CA ASP A 53 -10.47 22.24 -59.31
C ASP A 53 -11.44 21.03 -59.11
N SER A 54 -12.76 21.25 -59.24
CA SER A 54 -13.83 20.22 -59.44
C SER A 54 -14.07 19.16 -58.32
N GLY A 55 -15.21 18.46 -58.23
CA GLY A 55 -16.51 18.57 -58.92
C GLY A 55 -17.45 17.39 -58.56
N SER A 56 -18.76 17.60 -58.37
CA SER A 56 -19.68 16.58 -57.80
C SER A 56 -20.45 15.73 -58.81
N ILE A 57 -20.72 14.46 -58.48
CA ILE A 57 -21.70 13.57 -59.15
C ILE A 57 -22.62 12.91 -58.09
N LYS A 58 -23.82 12.47 -58.48
CA LYS A 58 -24.96 12.07 -57.61
C LYS A 58 -25.32 10.57 -57.66
N GLN A 59 -25.94 10.11 -56.56
CA GLN A 59 -27.05 9.13 -56.46
C GLN A 59 -26.93 7.70 -57.05
N GLN A 60 -27.05 6.68 -56.17
CA GLN A 60 -28.07 5.58 -56.13
C GLN A 60 -27.55 4.41 -55.23
N ALA A 61 -28.35 3.49 -54.66
CA ALA A 61 -29.68 3.56 -54.03
C ALA A 61 -30.06 2.23 -53.32
N SER A 62 -30.29 2.24 -51.99
CA SER A 62 -31.22 1.34 -51.23
C SER A 62 -30.95 -0.20 -51.18
N PRO A 63 -31.68 -1.02 -50.37
CA PRO A 63 -32.57 -0.75 -49.21
C PRO A 63 -32.37 -1.65 -47.93
N THR A 64 -33.09 -1.32 -46.84
CA THR A 64 -33.55 -2.19 -45.72
C THR A 64 -32.51 -2.84 -44.77
N SER A 65 -32.80 -3.10 -43.49
CA SER A 65 -34.09 -3.23 -42.77
C SER A 65 -34.30 -2.22 -41.62
N SER A 66 -35.54 -2.06 -41.16
CA SER A 66 -35.99 -1.11 -40.13
C SER A 66 -36.63 -1.78 -38.90
N HIS A 67 -36.67 -1.05 -37.78
CA HIS A 67 -37.77 -1.12 -36.81
C HIS A 67 -37.82 0.18 -35.97
N GLU A 68 -38.90 0.94 -36.11
CA GLU A 68 -39.35 2.03 -35.22
C GLU A 68 -40.49 1.44 -34.34
N ALA A 69 -41.09 2.03 -33.30
CA ALA A 69 -41.16 3.41 -32.80
C ALA A 69 -41.32 3.35 -31.23
N GLU A 70 -41.68 4.37 -30.44
CA GLU A 70 -42.28 5.69 -30.69
C GLU A 70 -42.00 6.63 -29.48
N ASP A 71 -42.07 7.95 -29.66
CA ASP A 71 -41.69 8.99 -28.67
C ASP A 71 -42.78 9.36 -27.64
N VAL A 72 -42.36 9.94 -26.50
CA VAL A 72 -43.08 11.04 -25.82
C VAL A 72 -42.08 12.02 -25.18
N ASP A 73 -42.17 13.31 -25.52
CA ASP A 73 -41.43 14.43 -24.93
C ASP A 73 -41.95 14.86 -23.54
N ASP A 74 -41.08 15.48 -22.72
CA ASP A 74 -41.39 16.81 -22.15
C ASP A 74 -40.11 17.56 -21.70
N ASP A 75 -39.96 18.83 -22.09
CA ASP A 75 -38.81 19.70 -21.73
C ASP A 75 -39.26 20.88 -20.85
N VAL A 76 -38.65 21.02 -19.67
CA VAL A 76 -38.70 22.26 -18.88
C VAL A 76 -37.29 22.67 -18.40
N SER A 77 -36.42 22.90 -19.37
CA SER A 77 -35.14 23.58 -19.19
C SER A 77 -35.33 24.97 -18.56
N ARG A 78 -34.62 25.24 -17.45
CA ARG A 78 -34.57 26.58 -16.83
C ARG A 78 -33.12 26.99 -16.55
N SER A 79 -32.68 28.04 -17.23
CA SER A 79 -31.30 28.47 -17.28
C SER A 79 -30.84 29.22 -16.02
N THR A 80 -29.91 28.65 -15.26
CA THR A 80 -28.99 29.41 -14.39
C THR A 80 -27.72 29.71 -15.17
N LYS A 81 -27.71 30.88 -15.82
CA LYS A 81 -26.58 31.39 -16.60
C LYS A 81 -25.43 31.79 -15.66
N LEU A 82 -24.34 31.03 -15.66
CA LEU A 82 -23.10 31.43 -14.98
C LEU A 82 -22.49 32.66 -15.69
N GLU A 83 -21.90 33.56 -14.91
CA GLU A 83 -21.31 34.79 -15.41
C GLU A 83 -19.88 34.58 -15.90
N THR A 84 -19.44 35.43 -16.85
CA THR A 84 -18.09 35.40 -17.39
C THR A 84 -17.10 35.89 -16.32
N ILE A 85 -16.23 34.99 -15.86
CA ILE A 85 -15.06 35.36 -15.04
C ILE A 85 -14.15 36.25 -15.91
N PRO A 86 -13.71 37.43 -15.44
CA PRO A 86 -12.67 38.19 -16.13
C PRO A 86 -11.33 37.48 -16.02
N ASP A 87 -10.63 37.33 -17.14
CA ASP A 87 -9.22 36.92 -17.12
C ASP A 87 -8.39 38.10 -16.54
N GLU A 88 -7.86 37.96 -15.32
CA GLU A 88 -6.80 38.85 -14.81
C GLU A 88 -5.44 38.33 -15.29
N ASP A 89 -4.64 39.19 -15.92
CA ASP A 89 -3.34 38.84 -16.50
C ASP A 89 -2.34 38.32 -15.43
N GLU A 90 -1.54 37.31 -15.79
CA GLU A 90 -0.52 36.72 -14.92
C GLU A 90 0.63 37.71 -14.59
N ASP A 91 0.52 38.48 -13.50
CA ASP A 91 1.68 39.22 -12.97
C ASP A 91 2.61 38.28 -12.19
N VAL A 92 3.54 37.66 -12.93
CA VAL A 92 4.53 36.69 -12.43
C VAL A 92 5.62 37.38 -11.60
N ASN A 93 5.27 37.98 -10.46
CA ASN A 93 6.20 38.42 -9.40
C ASN A 93 5.48 38.77 -8.06
N GLN A 94 5.10 37.76 -7.26
CA GLN A 94 5.00 37.89 -5.79
C GLN A 94 4.84 36.55 -5.06
N ILE A 95 5.97 35.89 -4.74
CA ILE A 95 6.01 34.87 -3.69
C ILE A 95 6.35 35.58 -2.36
N PRO A 96 5.56 35.41 -1.29
CA PRO A 96 5.91 35.93 0.03
C PRO A 96 7.23 35.33 0.52
N ASN A 97 8.29 36.15 0.57
CA ASN A 97 9.65 35.70 0.83
C ASN A 97 9.90 35.44 2.32
N PHE A 98 9.33 34.36 2.86
CA PHE A 98 9.55 33.88 4.23
C PHE A 98 10.97 33.31 4.41
N SER A 99 11.95 34.21 4.41
CA SER A 99 13.36 33.91 4.64
C SER A 99 13.71 33.81 6.13
N GLU A 100 13.00 32.97 6.89
CA GLU A 100 13.49 32.50 8.19
C GLU A 100 14.29 31.21 7.98
N ARG A 101 15.61 31.35 7.82
CA ARG A 101 16.54 30.22 7.78
C ARG A 101 16.81 29.72 9.20
N PRO A 102 16.48 28.48 9.58
CA PRO A 102 17.02 27.88 10.78
C PRO A 102 18.51 27.65 10.56
N THR A 103 19.37 28.42 11.23
CA THR A 103 20.82 28.23 11.15
C THR A 103 21.17 26.84 11.66
N TRP A 104 21.84 26.03 10.84
CA TRP A 104 22.26 24.67 11.21
C TRP A 104 23.38 24.67 12.26
N SER A 105 23.00 24.94 13.50
CA SER A 105 23.81 24.68 14.68
C SER A 105 24.07 23.18 14.78
N ARG A 106 25.27 22.74 14.39
CA ARG A 106 25.75 21.36 14.54
C ARG A 106 25.66 20.96 16.02
N ALA A 107 24.62 20.20 16.37
CA ALA A 107 24.45 19.63 17.70
C ALA A 107 25.56 18.59 17.95
N THR A 108 26.55 18.95 18.75
CA THR A 108 27.61 18.03 19.18
C THR A 108 27.08 17.08 20.24
N SER A 109 26.51 15.95 19.81
CA SER A 109 26.20 14.83 20.70
C SER A 109 27.47 14.39 21.42
N THR A 110 27.51 14.59 22.74
CA THR A 110 28.73 14.45 23.54
C THR A 110 28.93 13.00 23.98
N GLY A 111 29.24 12.13 23.02
CA GLY A 111 29.67 10.75 23.27
C GLY A 111 31.18 10.68 23.52
N THR A 112 31.61 10.14 24.66
CA THR A 112 33.01 10.13 25.09
C THR A 112 33.84 9.05 24.38
N SER A 113 34.90 9.45 23.67
CA SER A 113 35.82 8.54 22.97
C SER A 113 37.04 8.14 23.80
N ILE A 114 37.18 6.85 24.06
CA ILE A 114 38.42 6.13 24.45
C ILE A 114 38.36 4.81 23.64
N ASN A 115 39.35 4.38 22.86
CA ASN A 115 40.80 4.43 23.06
C ASN A 115 41.61 4.82 21.80
N GLN A 116 42.90 5.15 21.98
CA GLN A 116 43.86 5.38 20.89
C GLN A 116 44.75 4.16 20.67
N ILE A 117 45.05 3.79 19.41
CA ILE A 117 46.41 3.30 19.04
C ILE A 117 46.90 4.00 17.77
N SER A 118 47.99 4.75 17.97
CA SER A 118 48.82 5.53 17.06
C SER A 118 49.31 4.84 15.76
N ARG A 119 49.49 5.66 14.71
CA ARG A 119 50.63 5.74 13.73
C ARG A 119 51.20 4.44 13.09
N ALA A 120 51.59 4.37 11.80
CA ALA A 120 51.57 5.25 10.61
C ALA A 120 52.10 4.37 9.41
N THR A 121 52.57 4.79 8.21
CA THR A 121 53.02 6.09 7.64
C THR A 121 53.10 6.05 6.08
N ARG A 122 52.83 7.20 5.42
CA ARG A 122 53.35 7.68 4.11
C ARG A 122 53.12 6.90 2.78
N GLN A 123 52.66 7.69 1.78
CA GLN A 123 53.05 7.72 0.34
C GLN A 123 52.50 6.61 -0.57
N THR A 124 51.71 6.91 -1.64
CA THR A 124 52.05 7.44 -3.00
C THR A 124 53.02 6.53 -3.78
N SER A 125 52.84 6.22 -5.08
CA SER A 125 52.11 6.92 -6.17
C SER A 125 51.73 6.00 -7.35
N GLU A 126 50.83 6.50 -8.22
CA GLU A 126 50.70 6.35 -9.70
C GLU A 126 51.24 5.10 -10.45
N SER A 127 50.38 4.52 -11.30
CA SER A 127 50.72 3.61 -12.43
C SER A 127 51.24 4.39 -13.66
N PRO A 128 51.95 3.78 -14.64
CA PRO A 128 51.23 3.11 -15.77
C PRO A 128 51.99 1.99 -16.55
N SER A 129 51.30 1.38 -17.53
CA SER A 129 51.86 0.69 -18.73
C SER A 129 52.62 -0.67 -18.56
N ALA A 130 52.71 -1.58 -19.54
CA ALA A 130 51.93 -1.86 -20.78
C ALA A 130 52.32 -3.26 -21.36
N ASP A 131 51.67 -3.66 -22.47
CA ASP A 131 52.05 -4.67 -23.49
C ASP A 131 52.07 -6.20 -23.18
N GLY A 132 51.62 -6.99 -24.18
CA GLY A 132 52.20 -8.34 -24.45
C GLY A 132 51.29 -9.55 -24.73
N ASN A 133 50.69 -9.64 -25.94
CA ASN A 133 50.61 -10.81 -26.89
C ASN A 133 50.79 -12.27 -26.34
N VAL A 134 50.08 -13.35 -26.76
CA VAL A 134 49.97 -13.97 -28.11
C VAL A 134 48.84 -15.05 -28.19
N SER A 135 48.16 -15.15 -29.35
CA SER A 135 47.40 -16.24 -30.05
C SER A 135 46.83 -17.54 -29.40
N SER A 136 45.67 -17.97 -29.94
CA SER A 136 45.00 -19.30 -29.91
C SER A 136 45.63 -20.30 -30.98
N PRO A 137 45.10 -21.52 -31.35
CA PRO A 137 43.73 -22.09 -31.18
C PRO A 137 43.51 -23.64 -30.96
N SER A 138 42.30 -23.99 -30.48
CA SER A 138 41.36 -25.10 -30.85
C SER A 138 41.66 -26.62 -30.82
N ASN A 139 40.66 -27.36 -30.29
CA ASN A 139 40.23 -28.78 -30.50
C ASN A 139 41.10 -29.91 -29.84
N SER A 140 40.58 -31.08 -29.42
CA SER A 140 39.34 -31.80 -29.84
C SER A 140 38.71 -32.76 -28.78
N THR A 141 37.37 -32.76 -28.65
CA THR A 141 36.44 -33.93 -28.58
C THR A 141 36.46 -35.02 -27.47
N ARG A 142 35.35 -35.08 -26.67
CA ARG A 142 34.65 -36.29 -26.08
C ARG A 142 35.37 -37.19 -25.04
N THR A 143 34.70 -37.89 -24.09
CA THR A 143 33.28 -37.94 -23.62
C THR A 143 33.26 -38.39 -22.14
N SER A 144 32.34 -37.91 -21.30
CA SER A 144 31.45 -38.73 -20.43
C SER A 144 30.68 -37.90 -19.40
N SER A 145 29.48 -38.37 -19.09
CA SER A 145 28.47 -37.78 -18.22
C SER A 145 28.80 -37.67 -16.73
N THR A 146 28.56 -36.50 -16.14
CA THR A 146 28.03 -36.33 -14.77
C THR A 146 27.04 -35.17 -14.76
N HIS A 147 25.95 -35.29 -14.00
CA HIS A 147 24.94 -34.23 -13.89
C HIS A 147 25.46 -33.11 -12.97
N THR A 148 25.82 -31.97 -13.53
CA THR A 148 26.06 -30.75 -12.75
C THR A 148 24.74 -30.09 -12.39
N ALA A 149 24.53 -29.83 -11.11
CA ALA A 149 23.42 -29.02 -10.65
C ALA A 149 23.53 -27.61 -11.25
N THR A 150 22.43 -27.07 -11.79
CA THR A 150 22.40 -25.71 -12.30
C THR A 150 22.30 -24.74 -11.13
N THR A 151 23.45 -24.31 -10.61
CA THR A 151 23.52 -23.22 -9.64
C THR A 151 22.81 -22.01 -10.24
N PRO A 152 21.79 -21.42 -9.58
CA PRO A 152 21.21 -20.17 -10.03
C PRO A 152 22.33 -19.12 -10.09
N LEU A 153 22.38 -18.36 -11.17
CA LEU A 153 23.28 -17.21 -11.26
C LEU A 153 22.96 -16.29 -10.08
N ALA A 154 23.99 -15.98 -9.27
CA ALA A 154 23.86 -14.92 -8.28
C ALA A 154 23.48 -13.65 -9.04
N VAL A 155 22.45 -12.95 -8.55
CA VAL A 155 22.10 -11.64 -9.10
C VAL A 155 23.25 -10.71 -8.71
N ASP A 156 23.97 -10.20 -9.71
CA ASP A 156 24.91 -9.08 -9.56
C ASP A 156 24.12 -7.80 -9.22
N ASN A 157 23.53 -7.78 -8.02
CA ASN A 157 23.04 -6.56 -7.42
C ASN A 157 24.27 -5.66 -7.22
N PRO A 158 24.31 -4.44 -7.80
CA PRO A 158 25.33 -3.49 -7.41
C PRO A 158 25.19 -3.26 -5.91
N THR A 159 26.28 -3.48 -5.17
CA THR A 159 26.35 -3.15 -3.75
C THR A 159 26.35 -1.64 -3.62
N LEU A 160 25.15 -1.03 -3.64
CA LEU A 160 24.96 0.31 -3.12
C LEU A 160 25.58 0.36 -1.73
N SER A 161 26.48 1.32 -1.51
CA SER A 161 27.02 1.60 -0.19
C SER A 161 25.87 2.09 0.70
N THR A 162 25.23 1.18 1.45
CA THR A 162 24.11 1.46 2.37
C THR A 162 24.47 2.39 3.53
N THR A 163 25.68 2.94 3.52
CA THR A 163 26.23 3.93 4.44
C THR A 163 26.18 5.37 3.91
N SER A 164 25.87 5.60 2.62
CA SER A 164 25.66 6.95 2.09
C SER A 164 24.23 7.43 2.35
N PHE A 165 24.10 8.53 3.08
CA PHE A 165 22.84 9.25 3.25
C PHE A 165 22.29 9.66 1.87
N PRO A 166 21.01 9.36 1.53
CA PRO A 166 20.44 9.68 0.22
C PRO A 166 20.38 11.20 -0.01
N ASP A 167 20.85 11.65 -1.18
CA ASP A 167 20.90 13.08 -1.55
C ASP A 167 19.95 13.38 -2.72
N TRP A 168 18.85 14.07 -2.43
CA TRP A 168 17.88 14.58 -3.41
C TRP A 168 18.02 16.08 -3.71
N THR A 169 19.08 16.78 -3.24
CA THR A 169 19.24 18.23 -3.43
C THR A 169 19.34 18.67 -4.90
N HIS A 170 19.56 17.72 -5.80
CA HIS A 170 19.60 17.89 -7.26
C HIS A 170 18.23 17.74 -7.96
N LEU A 171 17.18 17.31 -7.26
CA LEU A 171 15.83 17.12 -7.82
C LEU A 171 15.05 18.44 -7.92
N SER A 172 13.87 18.45 -8.56
CA SER A 172 13.04 19.65 -8.63
C SER A 172 12.44 20.02 -7.26
N PRO A 173 12.16 21.31 -6.96
CA PRO A 173 11.73 21.72 -5.61
C PRO A 173 10.47 21.03 -5.08
N GLY A 174 9.51 20.70 -5.96
CA GLY A 174 8.31 19.93 -5.59
C GLY A 174 8.66 18.49 -5.18
N VAL A 175 9.54 17.83 -5.94
CA VAL A 175 10.04 16.48 -5.61
C VAL A 175 10.86 16.52 -4.32
N GLN A 176 11.72 17.53 -4.13
CA GLN A 176 12.49 17.70 -2.89
C GLN A 176 11.57 17.84 -1.67
N ARG A 177 10.51 18.67 -1.73
CA ARG A 177 9.52 18.80 -0.64
C ARG A 177 8.95 17.46 -0.20
N TYR A 178 8.57 16.61 -1.15
CA TYR A 178 7.91 15.34 -0.84
C TYR A 178 8.88 14.23 -0.43
N MET A 179 10.12 14.24 -0.93
CA MET A 179 11.20 13.38 -0.39
C MET A 179 11.60 13.80 1.04
N ASP A 180 11.62 15.12 1.32
CA ASP A 180 11.79 15.65 2.66
C ASP A 180 10.67 15.20 3.60
N TYR A 181 9.40 15.29 3.15
CA TYR A 181 8.26 14.81 3.92
C TYR A 181 8.33 13.31 4.16
N PHE A 182 8.62 12.50 3.12
CA PHE A 182 8.83 11.06 3.24
C PHE A 182 9.81 10.73 4.36
N TYR A 183 11.03 11.30 4.29
CA TYR A 183 12.11 11.00 5.23
C TYR A 183 11.82 11.48 6.66
N LYS A 184 11.06 12.58 6.82
CA LYS A 184 10.83 13.22 8.13
C LYS A 184 9.48 12.85 8.77
N HIS A 185 8.49 12.38 8.00
CA HIS A 185 7.11 12.17 8.44
C HIS A 185 6.54 10.77 8.19
N MET A 186 7.19 9.94 7.37
CA MET A 186 6.73 8.58 7.11
C MET A 186 7.74 7.57 7.65
N ASP A 187 7.25 6.41 8.08
CA ASP A 187 8.04 5.30 8.61
C ASP A 187 7.44 3.95 8.14
N HIS A 188 8.00 2.82 8.58
CA HIS A 188 7.56 1.48 8.13
C HIS A 188 6.10 1.16 8.48
N HIS A 189 5.51 1.80 9.50
CA HIS A 189 4.10 1.64 9.83
C HIS A 189 3.19 2.31 8.79
N ASN A 190 3.68 3.28 7.99
CA ASN A 190 2.97 3.80 6.81
C ASN A 190 2.85 2.76 5.66
N TYR A 191 3.53 1.63 5.77
CA TYR A 191 3.36 0.47 4.87
C TYR A 191 2.63 -0.69 5.57
N CYS A 192 2.09 -0.40 6.77
CA CYS A 192 1.61 -1.31 7.80
C CYS A 192 2.54 -2.52 8.03
N ILE A 193 3.85 -2.26 7.99
CA ILE A 193 4.90 -3.15 8.44
C ILE A 193 5.25 -2.73 9.88
N VAL A 194 5.50 -3.70 10.76
CA VAL A 194 5.60 -3.49 12.22
C VAL A 194 7.02 -3.66 12.77
N HIS A 195 8.00 -3.81 11.87
CA HIS A 195 9.41 -3.99 12.17
C HIS A 195 10.25 -3.64 10.94
N ASP A 196 11.30 -2.83 11.10
CA ASP A 196 12.28 -2.50 10.05
C ASP A 196 13.68 -2.32 10.67
N GLY A 197 14.20 -3.38 11.29
CA GLY A 197 15.54 -3.35 11.91
C GLY A 197 16.71 -3.27 10.92
N ASP A 198 16.45 -3.48 9.63
CA ASP A 198 17.40 -3.26 8.52
C ASP A 198 17.42 -1.80 8.03
N ASN A 199 16.54 -0.93 8.54
CA ASN A 199 16.33 0.46 8.09
C ASN A 199 16.10 0.56 6.56
N PHE A 200 15.24 -0.30 6.04
CA PHE A 200 14.88 -0.31 4.63
C PHE A 200 14.22 1.00 4.19
N PHE A 201 13.27 1.54 4.96
CA PHE A 201 12.43 2.64 4.47
C PHE A 201 13.16 3.99 4.42
N HIS A 202 14.10 4.29 5.33
CA HIS A 202 14.90 5.52 5.26
C HIS A 202 16.30 5.32 4.65
N GLY A 203 16.86 4.11 4.71
CA GLY A 203 18.19 3.82 4.17
C GLY A 203 18.18 3.28 2.73
N ILE A 204 17.42 2.22 2.47
CA ILE A 204 17.52 1.42 1.23
C ILE A 204 16.58 1.95 0.14
N LEU A 205 15.30 2.12 0.46
CA LEU A 205 14.25 2.49 -0.50
C LEU A 205 14.51 3.85 -1.19
N PRO A 206 14.93 4.93 -0.51
CA PRO A 206 15.19 6.21 -1.17
C PRO A 206 16.39 6.13 -2.13
N ASN A 207 17.41 5.35 -1.76
CA ASN A 207 18.60 5.15 -2.58
C ASN A 207 18.29 4.39 -3.89
N PHE A 208 17.32 3.47 -3.89
CA PHE A 208 16.77 2.88 -5.12
C PHE A 208 15.89 3.87 -5.90
N ALA A 209 15.10 4.70 -5.21
CA ALA A 209 14.24 5.70 -5.83
C ALA A 209 15.03 6.72 -6.66
N LEU A 210 16.14 7.23 -6.12
CA LEU A 210 17.05 8.14 -6.83
C LEU A 210 17.64 7.57 -8.13
N GLN A 211 17.56 6.25 -8.34
CA GLN A 211 18.05 5.57 -9.55
C GLN A 211 16.94 5.07 -10.47
N ASN A 212 15.65 5.22 -10.10
CA ASN A 212 14.52 4.76 -10.88
C ASN A 212 13.37 5.79 -10.88
N GLU A 213 13.16 6.46 -12.01
CA GLU A 213 12.18 7.54 -12.14
C GLU A 213 10.74 7.10 -11.81
N ALA A 214 10.37 5.84 -12.08
CA ALA A 214 9.04 5.32 -11.80
C ALA A 214 8.81 5.14 -10.29
N LEU A 215 9.79 4.55 -9.60
CA LEU A 215 9.79 4.39 -8.14
C LEU A 215 9.82 5.75 -7.43
N LEU A 216 10.66 6.68 -7.88
CA LEU A 216 10.71 8.05 -7.35
C LEU A 216 9.34 8.71 -7.41
N ASN A 217 8.68 8.68 -8.58
CA ASN A 217 7.36 9.27 -8.75
C ASN A 217 6.27 8.54 -7.92
N ALA A 218 6.38 7.23 -7.72
CA ALA A 218 5.46 6.48 -6.85
C ALA A 218 5.62 6.88 -5.36
N ILE A 219 6.85 6.97 -4.84
CA ILE A 219 7.11 7.40 -3.45
C ILE A 219 6.70 8.87 -3.27
N VAL A 220 7.06 9.75 -4.21
CA VAL A 220 6.70 11.17 -4.19
C VAL A 220 5.18 11.34 -4.25
N GLY A 221 4.46 10.56 -5.05
CA GLY A 221 3.00 10.57 -5.11
C GLY A 221 2.33 10.13 -3.81
N PHE A 222 2.82 9.06 -3.18
CA PHE A 222 2.33 8.61 -1.86
C PHE A 222 2.61 9.66 -0.77
N SER A 223 3.80 10.26 -0.80
CA SER A 223 4.22 11.29 0.15
C SER A 223 3.43 12.59 -0.03
N ALA A 224 3.14 12.98 -1.28
CA ALA A 224 2.30 14.11 -1.61
C ALA A 224 0.84 13.89 -1.21
N TYR A 225 0.33 12.66 -1.34
CA TYR A 225 -1.03 12.27 -0.91
C TYR A 225 -1.21 12.48 0.60
N LEU A 226 -0.32 11.90 1.41
CA LEU A 226 -0.36 12.06 2.87
C LEU A 226 -0.09 13.51 3.31
N TYR A 227 0.87 14.20 2.70
CA TYR A 227 1.12 15.62 2.97
C TYR A 227 -0.11 16.49 2.68
N SER A 228 -0.79 16.26 1.55
CA SER A 228 -1.97 17.05 1.16
C SER A 228 -3.13 16.84 2.13
N LEU A 229 -3.35 15.61 2.60
CA LEU A 229 -4.38 15.34 3.62
C LEU A 229 -4.05 16.01 4.97
N GLU A 230 -2.80 15.96 5.42
CA GLU A 230 -2.36 16.52 6.70
C GLU A 230 -2.27 18.06 6.70
N HIS A 231 -1.80 18.67 5.60
CA HIS A 231 -1.45 20.09 5.53
C HIS A 231 -2.33 20.93 4.58
N ASN A 232 -3.02 20.31 3.62
CA ASN A 232 -3.83 21.01 2.61
C ASN A 232 -5.21 20.34 2.40
N PRO A 233 -6.06 20.22 3.44
CA PRO A 233 -7.36 19.52 3.35
C PRO A 233 -8.36 20.19 2.37
N ASN A 234 -8.11 21.45 1.98
CA ASN A 234 -8.86 22.17 0.94
C ASN A 234 -8.12 22.20 -0.42
N GLY A 235 -7.05 21.40 -0.55
CA GLY A 235 -6.20 21.30 -1.72
C GLY A 235 -6.84 20.54 -2.88
N LYS A 236 -6.11 20.45 -3.99
CA LYS A 236 -6.58 19.84 -5.23
C LYS A 236 -5.86 18.51 -5.48
N MET A 237 -6.59 17.46 -5.82
CA MET A 237 -6.05 16.11 -6.03
C MET A 237 -4.87 16.03 -7.02
N TRP A 238 -4.80 16.94 -8.01
CA TRP A 238 -3.71 16.98 -8.98
C TRP A 238 -2.33 17.10 -8.32
N GLU A 239 -2.26 17.75 -7.13
CA GLU A 239 -1.03 17.99 -6.36
C GLU A 239 -0.28 16.68 -6.07
N PHE A 240 -0.99 15.59 -5.80
CA PHE A 240 -0.41 14.25 -5.64
C PHE A 240 -0.58 13.35 -6.88
N LEU A 241 -1.74 13.42 -7.56
CA LEU A 241 -2.05 12.57 -8.71
C LEU A 241 -1.05 12.74 -9.86
N GLN A 242 -0.44 13.91 -10.05
CA GLN A 242 0.59 14.13 -11.08
C GLN A 242 1.75 13.12 -10.96
N TYR A 243 2.21 12.84 -9.74
CA TYR A 243 3.36 11.98 -9.48
C TYR A 243 2.96 10.51 -9.54
N TYR A 244 1.83 10.15 -8.93
CA TYR A 244 1.24 8.82 -9.06
C TYR A 244 1.03 8.44 -10.54
N ASN A 245 0.38 9.30 -11.33
CA ASN A 245 0.15 9.07 -12.75
C ASN A 245 1.45 9.01 -13.56
N ARG A 246 2.48 9.79 -13.19
CA ARG A 246 3.82 9.70 -13.80
C ARG A 246 4.49 8.36 -13.50
N GLY A 247 4.47 7.90 -12.24
CA GLY A 247 5.02 6.61 -11.83
C GLY A 247 4.37 5.44 -12.56
N VAL A 248 3.03 5.42 -12.60
CA VAL A 248 2.25 4.45 -13.37
C VAL A 248 2.59 4.53 -14.86
N THR A 249 2.62 5.73 -15.47
CA THR A 249 2.93 5.91 -16.90
C THR A 249 4.32 5.38 -17.27
N LEU A 250 5.32 5.58 -16.42
CA LEU A 250 6.68 5.09 -16.62
C LEU A 250 6.75 3.56 -16.54
N LEU A 251 6.11 2.96 -15.52
CA LEU A 251 5.98 1.51 -15.38
C LEU A 251 5.26 0.89 -16.59
N LEU A 252 4.14 1.48 -17.00
CA LEU A 252 3.40 1.09 -18.20
C LEU A 252 4.28 1.14 -19.46
N ALA A 253 5.07 2.20 -19.62
CA ALA A 253 5.95 2.35 -20.77
C ALA A 253 7.08 1.29 -20.77
N SER A 254 7.66 0.99 -19.60
CA SER A 254 8.66 -0.08 -19.44
C SER A 254 8.10 -1.46 -19.83
N LEU A 255 6.93 -1.80 -19.29
CA LEU A 255 6.24 -3.06 -19.59
C LEU A 255 5.81 -3.15 -21.07
N LYS A 256 5.34 -2.04 -21.68
CA LYS A 256 5.02 -1.98 -23.12
C LYS A 256 6.26 -2.16 -24.01
N ARG A 257 7.43 -1.65 -23.59
CA ARG A 257 8.72 -1.89 -24.26
C ARG A 257 9.27 -3.32 -24.05
N LYS A 258 8.63 -4.14 -23.21
CA LYS A 258 9.07 -5.49 -22.81
C LYS A 258 10.47 -5.51 -22.20
N GLU A 259 10.80 -4.46 -21.45
CA GLU A 259 12.02 -4.43 -20.63
C GLU A 259 11.98 -5.58 -19.62
N LYS A 260 13.13 -6.18 -19.31
CA LYS A 260 13.22 -7.25 -18.32
C LYS A 260 12.92 -6.63 -16.94
N PRO A 261 11.88 -7.09 -16.21
CA PRO A 261 11.59 -6.58 -14.88
C PRO A 261 12.78 -6.76 -13.94
N ASP A 262 13.10 -5.70 -13.22
CA ASP A 262 14.20 -5.58 -12.28
C ASP A 262 13.69 -5.25 -10.87
N ILE A 263 14.61 -4.98 -9.94
CA ILE A 263 14.25 -4.60 -8.58
C ILE A 263 13.53 -3.24 -8.52
N GLY A 264 13.90 -2.26 -9.35
CA GLY A 264 13.21 -0.97 -9.42
C GLY A 264 11.77 -1.12 -9.90
N THR A 265 11.52 -1.98 -10.90
CA THR A 265 10.19 -2.36 -11.38
C THR A 265 9.35 -2.97 -10.25
N LEU A 266 9.92 -3.91 -9.48
CA LEU A 266 9.24 -4.57 -8.37
C LEU A 266 8.90 -3.60 -7.23
N LEU A 267 9.86 -2.78 -6.81
CA LEU A 267 9.63 -1.76 -5.77
C LEU A 267 8.59 -0.72 -6.21
N THR A 268 8.58 -0.34 -7.50
CA THR A 268 7.52 0.54 -8.05
C THR A 268 6.14 -0.10 -7.90
N ILE A 269 6.01 -1.39 -8.22
CA ILE A 269 4.73 -2.11 -8.11
C ILE A 269 4.27 -2.24 -6.65
N LEU A 270 5.18 -2.51 -5.70
CA LEU A 270 4.85 -2.57 -4.27
C LEU A 270 4.47 -1.19 -3.70
N GLN A 271 5.13 -0.12 -4.15
CA GLN A 271 4.76 1.25 -3.78
C GLN A 271 3.40 1.66 -4.34
N LEU A 272 3.10 1.32 -5.60
CA LEU A 272 1.78 1.56 -6.19
C LEU A 272 0.70 0.74 -5.47
N ALA A 273 0.94 -0.55 -5.21
CA ALA A 273 0.02 -1.39 -4.41
C ALA A 273 -0.32 -0.78 -3.04
N THR A 274 0.65 -0.12 -2.40
CA THR A 274 0.41 0.59 -1.13
C THR A 274 -0.53 1.79 -1.33
N ILE A 275 -0.40 2.53 -2.43
CA ILE A 275 -1.33 3.63 -2.76
C ILE A 275 -2.73 3.09 -3.06
N GLU A 276 -2.85 2.00 -3.83
CA GLU A 276 -4.18 1.41 -4.12
C GLU A 276 -4.87 0.90 -2.86
N GLU A 277 -4.13 0.33 -1.91
CA GLU A 277 -4.67 -0.07 -0.61
C GLU A 277 -5.19 1.14 0.17
N TYR A 278 -4.39 2.21 0.28
CA TYR A 278 -4.80 3.46 0.92
C TYR A 278 -6.03 4.11 0.26
N LEU A 279 -6.21 3.95 -1.06
CA LEU A 279 -7.40 4.40 -1.78
C LEU A 279 -8.59 3.44 -1.66
N GLY A 280 -8.45 2.26 -1.03
CA GLY A 280 -9.48 1.23 -0.99
C GLY A 280 -9.78 0.62 -2.36
N ASP A 281 -8.87 0.70 -3.34
CA ASP A 281 -9.00 0.06 -4.65
C ASP A 281 -8.41 -1.36 -4.60
N TRP A 282 -9.21 -2.27 -4.04
CA TRP A 282 -8.86 -3.67 -3.85
C TRP A 282 -8.57 -4.41 -5.17
N ILE A 283 -9.20 -3.98 -6.27
CA ILE A 283 -9.05 -4.65 -7.57
C ILE A 283 -7.68 -4.29 -8.17
N ASN A 284 -7.25 -3.04 -8.06
CA ASN A 284 -5.91 -2.64 -8.48
C ASN A 284 -4.82 -3.16 -7.54
N LEU A 285 -5.06 -3.16 -6.23
CA LEU A 285 -4.21 -3.86 -5.25
C LEU A 285 -4.00 -5.34 -5.63
N MET A 286 -5.06 -6.09 -5.95
CA MET A 286 -4.99 -7.48 -6.42
C MET A 286 -4.17 -7.61 -7.72
N GLY A 287 -4.32 -6.69 -8.66
CA GLY A 287 -3.53 -6.66 -9.90
C GLY A 287 -2.04 -6.44 -9.66
N HIS A 288 -1.68 -5.47 -8.81
CA HIS A 288 -0.29 -5.23 -8.43
C HIS A 288 0.31 -6.38 -7.61
N GLN A 289 -0.46 -7.01 -6.71
CA GLN A 289 -0.03 -8.21 -5.97
C GLN A 289 0.31 -9.35 -6.93
N ARG A 290 -0.58 -9.69 -7.89
CA ARG A 290 -0.31 -10.70 -8.92
C ARG A 290 0.96 -10.35 -9.72
N ALA A 291 1.10 -9.09 -10.15
CA ALA A 291 2.26 -8.60 -10.90
C ALA A 291 3.58 -8.63 -10.11
N ALA A 292 3.55 -8.39 -8.79
CA ALA A 292 4.71 -8.48 -7.91
C ALA A 292 5.16 -9.93 -7.72
N CYS A 293 4.22 -10.87 -7.51
CA CYS A 293 4.53 -12.30 -7.42
C CYS A 293 5.24 -12.81 -8.69
N ASP A 294 4.77 -12.36 -9.85
CA ASP A 294 5.29 -12.64 -11.18
C ASP A 294 6.76 -12.17 -11.37
N ILE A 295 7.22 -11.20 -10.58
CA ILE A 295 8.58 -10.65 -10.64
C ILE A 295 9.46 -11.22 -9.50
N ILE A 296 8.93 -11.35 -8.28
CA ILE A 296 9.63 -11.96 -7.13
C ILE A 296 10.13 -13.36 -7.50
N THR A 297 9.27 -14.18 -8.10
CA THR A 297 9.59 -15.54 -8.56
C THR A 297 10.57 -15.61 -9.75
N ARG A 298 10.93 -14.46 -10.36
CA ARG A 298 11.93 -14.34 -11.44
C ARG A 298 13.25 -13.73 -10.97
N LEU A 299 13.22 -12.88 -9.93
CA LEU A 299 14.40 -12.23 -9.35
C LEU A 299 15.01 -13.05 -8.21
N PHE A 300 14.19 -13.80 -7.47
CA PHE A 300 14.59 -14.49 -6.25
C PHE A 300 14.16 -15.96 -6.25
N THR A 301 14.84 -16.73 -5.42
CA THR A 301 14.35 -18.00 -4.85
C THR A 301 14.04 -17.76 -3.37
N PRO A 302 13.33 -18.68 -2.69
CA PRO A 302 13.13 -18.62 -1.24
C PRO A 302 14.44 -18.41 -0.45
N GLN A 303 15.54 -18.99 -0.93
CA GLN A 303 16.85 -18.93 -0.30
C GLN A 303 17.64 -17.66 -0.64
N THR A 304 17.48 -17.08 -1.84
CA THR A 304 18.19 -15.83 -2.21
C THR A 304 17.45 -14.56 -1.78
N ALA A 305 16.12 -14.60 -1.60
CA ALA A 305 15.37 -13.49 -1.03
C ALA A 305 15.89 -13.10 0.37
N VAL A 306 16.01 -14.09 1.26
CA VAL A 306 16.32 -13.87 2.68
C VAL A 306 17.76 -13.41 2.95
N GLN A 307 18.66 -13.62 1.99
CA GLN A 307 20.10 -13.32 2.12
C GLN A 307 20.43 -11.83 2.22
N THR A 308 19.53 -10.93 1.80
CA THR A 308 19.77 -9.48 1.80
C THR A 308 18.66 -8.71 2.50
N PRO A 309 18.96 -7.56 3.15
CA PRO A 309 17.96 -6.66 3.72
C PRO A 309 16.83 -6.30 2.74
N LEU A 310 17.22 -5.95 1.52
CA LEU A 310 16.35 -5.67 0.38
C LEU A 310 15.39 -6.83 0.08
N GLY A 311 15.91 -8.06 -0.07
CA GLY A 311 15.10 -9.22 -0.42
C GLY A 311 14.19 -9.69 0.73
N ARG A 312 14.63 -9.55 1.99
CA ARG A 312 13.77 -9.75 3.18
C ARG A 312 12.60 -8.77 3.18
N MET A 313 12.86 -7.46 3.09
CA MET A 313 11.79 -6.48 3.16
C MET A 313 10.85 -6.56 1.95
N VAL A 314 11.37 -6.86 0.75
CA VAL A 314 10.54 -7.15 -0.43
C VAL A 314 9.61 -8.36 -0.19
N LEU A 315 10.11 -9.45 0.40
CA LEU A 315 9.31 -10.62 0.75
C LEU A 315 8.27 -10.29 1.84
N THR A 316 8.64 -9.53 2.86
CA THR A 316 7.76 -9.10 3.96
C THR A 316 6.64 -8.16 3.47
N TRP A 317 6.97 -7.15 2.66
CA TRP A 317 6.02 -6.20 2.08
C TRP A 317 5.06 -6.89 1.09
N TYR A 318 5.58 -7.75 0.21
CA TYR A 318 4.75 -8.56 -0.67
C TYR A 318 3.85 -9.54 0.10
N SER A 319 4.40 -10.30 1.05
CA SER A 319 3.65 -11.35 1.75
C SER A 319 2.56 -10.77 2.66
N ARG A 320 2.73 -9.54 3.13
CA ARG A 320 1.64 -8.74 3.72
C ARG A 320 0.46 -8.63 2.76
N PHE A 321 0.66 -8.16 1.54
CA PHE A 321 -0.41 -8.07 0.54
C PHE A 321 -0.98 -9.43 0.19
N ASP A 322 -0.15 -10.43 -0.14
CA ASP A 322 -0.58 -11.79 -0.52
C ASP A 322 -1.45 -12.43 0.57
N THR A 323 -1.02 -12.36 1.83
CA THR A 323 -1.80 -12.93 2.95
C THR A 323 -3.08 -12.16 3.22
N PHE A 324 -3.07 -10.82 3.20
CA PHE A 324 -4.26 -9.99 3.44
C PHE A 324 -5.33 -10.21 2.35
N VAL A 325 -4.90 -10.13 1.09
CA VAL A 325 -5.75 -10.30 -0.10
C VAL A 325 -6.32 -11.72 -0.18
N ALA A 326 -5.52 -12.76 0.08
CA ALA A 326 -5.97 -14.15 0.14
C ALA A 326 -6.96 -14.42 1.29
N MET A 327 -6.68 -13.90 2.49
CA MET A 327 -7.50 -14.08 3.70
C MET A 327 -8.88 -13.43 3.57
N MET A 328 -8.93 -12.26 2.93
CA MET A 328 -10.15 -11.50 2.68
C MET A 328 -10.98 -12.13 1.55
N GLY A 329 -10.35 -12.43 0.40
CA GLY A 329 -11.02 -13.03 -0.75
C GLY A 329 -11.32 -14.54 -0.66
N GLY A 330 -10.82 -15.25 0.37
CA GLY A 330 -11.07 -16.68 0.54
C GLY A 330 -10.38 -17.58 -0.50
N PHE A 331 -9.27 -17.13 -1.07
CA PHE A 331 -8.49 -17.84 -2.10
C PHE A 331 -7.05 -18.10 -1.61
N PRO A 332 -6.27 -19.03 -2.22
CA PRO A 332 -4.95 -19.36 -1.72
C PRO A 332 -3.94 -18.22 -1.97
N THR A 333 -2.97 -18.07 -1.07
CA THR A 333 -1.80 -17.20 -1.29
C THR A 333 -1.00 -17.66 -2.52
N ALA A 334 -0.48 -16.73 -3.30
CA ALA A 334 0.29 -17.05 -4.50
C ALA A 334 1.70 -17.59 -4.21
N LEU A 335 2.35 -17.18 -3.12
CA LEU A 335 3.62 -17.79 -2.71
C LEU A 335 3.45 -19.13 -1.97
N GLY A 336 4.37 -20.05 -2.27
CA GLY A 336 4.48 -21.34 -1.58
C GLY A 336 4.99 -21.21 -0.14
N GLN A 337 4.88 -22.30 0.62
CA GLN A 337 5.22 -22.34 2.04
C GLN A 337 6.72 -22.11 2.30
N GLU A 338 7.54 -22.58 1.36
CA GLU A 338 8.99 -22.55 1.39
C GLU A 338 9.57 -21.14 1.53
N TRP A 339 8.90 -20.11 0.99
CA TRP A 339 9.29 -18.71 1.14
C TRP A 339 9.22 -18.24 2.60
N PHE A 340 8.18 -18.67 3.31
CA PHE A 340 7.95 -18.30 4.71
C PHE A 340 8.85 -19.11 5.65
N THR A 341 9.00 -20.41 5.41
CA THR A 341 9.88 -21.25 6.25
C THR A 341 11.35 -20.88 6.09
N HIS A 342 11.83 -20.61 4.87
CA HIS A 342 13.20 -20.13 4.69
C HIS A 342 13.44 -18.75 5.34
N HIS A 343 12.43 -17.89 5.44
CA HIS A 343 12.59 -16.61 6.15
C HIS A 343 12.68 -16.81 7.67
N ILE A 344 11.76 -17.59 8.25
CA ILE A 344 11.77 -17.95 9.67
C ILE A 344 13.09 -18.65 10.05
N ASP A 345 13.54 -19.60 9.24
CA ASP A 345 14.77 -20.34 9.51
C ASP A 345 16.01 -19.45 9.36
N TYR A 346 16.08 -18.56 8.37
CA TYR A 346 17.17 -17.59 8.25
C TYR A 346 17.22 -16.64 9.46
N ALA A 347 16.08 -16.05 9.84
CA ALA A 347 16.01 -15.15 11.00
C ALA A 347 16.42 -15.85 12.30
N ARG A 348 15.98 -17.11 12.51
CA ARG A 348 16.40 -17.92 13.66
C ARG A 348 17.90 -18.26 13.66
N HIS A 349 18.51 -18.53 12.50
CA HIS A 349 19.95 -18.74 12.41
C HIS A 349 20.72 -17.45 12.77
N GLN A 350 20.27 -16.29 12.27
CA GLN A 350 20.89 -15.00 12.58
C GLN A 350 20.72 -14.60 14.05
N GLN A 351 19.58 -14.90 14.67
CA GLN A 351 19.36 -14.77 16.11
C GLN A 351 20.39 -15.57 16.91
N LEU A 352 20.63 -16.83 16.53
CA LEU A 352 21.59 -17.71 17.21
C LEU A 352 23.06 -17.36 16.95
N SER A 353 23.36 -16.49 15.98
CA SER A 353 24.72 -16.05 15.64
C SER A 353 24.98 -14.55 15.88
N SER A 354 24.13 -13.88 16.68
CA SER A 354 24.26 -12.45 16.98
C SER A 354 24.77 -12.20 18.40
N ASP A 355 26.05 -11.85 18.51
CA ASP A 355 26.70 -11.50 19.79
C ASP A 355 26.29 -10.09 20.34
N GLU A 356 25.56 -9.30 19.55
CA GLU A 356 25.09 -7.95 19.90
C GLU A 356 23.62 -7.96 20.34
N GLU A 357 23.33 -7.42 21.52
CA GLU A 357 21.98 -7.37 22.13
C GLU A 357 20.92 -6.70 21.21
N GLN A 358 21.22 -5.52 20.67
CA GLN A 358 20.32 -4.83 19.73
C GLN A 358 20.06 -5.63 18.45
N ARG A 359 21.03 -6.47 18.04
CA ARG A 359 20.92 -7.34 16.86
C ARG A 359 20.12 -8.60 17.18
N SER A 360 20.29 -9.16 18.38
CA SER A 360 19.42 -10.22 18.94
C SER A 360 17.95 -9.79 18.91
N PHE A 361 17.61 -8.61 19.45
CA PHE A 361 16.25 -8.09 19.44
C PHE A 361 15.66 -8.02 18.02
N HIS A 362 16.41 -7.48 17.04
CA HIS A 362 15.95 -7.41 15.64
C HIS A 362 15.57 -8.79 15.09
N TRP A 363 16.44 -9.80 15.25
CA TRP A 363 16.16 -11.14 14.71
C TRP A 363 15.07 -11.89 15.48
N LYS A 364 14.91 -11.63 16.78
CA LYS A 364 13.77 -12.12 17.58
C LYS A 364 12.44 -11.59 17.03
N ALA A 365 12.32 -10.29 16.85
CA ALA A 365 11.12 -9.66 16.31
C ALA A 365 10.83 -10.08 14.86
N GLU A 366 11.86 -10.19 14.00
CA GLU A 366 11.71 -10.69 12.62
C GLU A 366 11.22 -12.15 12.60
N THR A 367 11.78 -13.02 13.46
CA THR A 367 11.36 -14.43 13.58
C THR A 367 9.90 -14.55 14.00
N GLN A 368 9.47 -13.75 14.99
CA GLN A 368 8.07 -13.74 15.44
C GLN A 368 7.11 -13.20 14.36
N TYR A 369 7.51 -12.15 13.65
CA TYR A 369 6.70 -11.55 12.58
C TYR A 369 6.55 -12.48 11.37
N ALA A 370 7.63 -13.09 10.90
CA ALA A 370 7.60 -14.12 9.86
C ALA A 370 6.77 -15.34 10.29
N GLY A 371 6.79 -15.70 11.58
CA GLY A 371 5.92 -16.71 12.19
C GLY A 371 4.42 -16.40 12.03
N LEU A 372 3.98 -15.18 12.36
CA LEU A 372 2.60 -14.75 12.11
C LEU A 372 2.24 -14.75 10.63
N ARG A 373 3.15 -14.33 9.74
CA ARG A 373 2.91 -14.36 8.29
C ARG A 373 2.72 -15.79 7.75
N LEU A 374 3.46 -16.78 8.27
CA LEU A 374 3.21 -18.21 7.96
C LEU A 374 1.83 -18.67 8.46
N LEU A 375 1.46 -18.37 9.71
CA LEU A 375 0.15 -18.74 10.26
C LEU A 375 -1.01 -18.08 9.48
N SER A 376 -0.84 -16.82 9.07
CA SER A 376 -1.79 -16.08 8.23
C SER A 376 -1.96 -16.70 6.85
N ARG A 377 -0.87 -17.20 6.25
CA ARG A 377 -0.92 -17.99 5.02
C ARG A 377 -1.67 -19.31 5.23
N GLU A 378 -1.37 -20.05 6.29
CA GLU A 378 -2.02 -21.34 6.59
C GLU A 378 -3.53 -21.19 6.79
N MET A 379 -3.98 -20.16 7.53
CA MET A 379 -5.38 -19.77 7.65
C MET A 379 -6.03 -19.53 6.28
N SER A 380 -5.38 -18.75 5.41
CA SER A 380 -5.90 -18.43 4.07
C SER A 380 -6.01 -19.67 3.18
N MET A 381 -4.98 -20.53 3.20
CA MET A 381 -4.97 -21.81 2.49
C MET A 381 -6.06 -22.77 3.00
N LEU A 382 -6.33 -22.79 4.30
CA LEU A 382 -7.38 -23.59 4.92
C LEU A 382 -8.77 -23.13 4.46
N TYR A 383 -9.06 -21.83 4.53
CA TYR A 383 -10.34 -21.26 4.08
C TYR A 383 -10.58 -21.47 2.59
N ALA A 384 -9.53 -21.31 1.77
CA ALA A 384 -9.61 -21.55 0.34
C ALA A 384 -9.92 -23.02 0.00
N ARG A 385 -9.36 -23.98 0.75
CA ARG A 385 -9.64 -25.41 0.53
C ARG A 385 -11.08 -25.78 0.85
N ILE A 386 -11.62 -25.38 2.01
CA ILE A 386 -13.01 -25.70 2.36
C ILE A 386 -14.00 -25.00 1.43
N THR A 387 -13.77 -23.72 1.09
CA THR A 387 -14.62 -22.95 0.17
C THR A 387 -14.68 -23.56 -1.23
N ARG A 388 -13.61 -24.23 -1.66
CA ARG A 388 -13.51 -24.92 -2.96
C ARG A 388 -13.92 -26.40 -2.92
N GLY A 389 -14.42 -26.91 -1.79
CA GLY A 389 -14.77 -28.33 -1.62
C GLY A 389 -13.55 -29.28 -1.67
N GLN A 390 -12.34 -28.78 -1.43
CA GLN A 390 -11.07 -29.53 -1.45
C GLN A 390 -10.69 -30.08 -0.06
N MET A 391 -11.69 -30.21 0.82
CA MET A 391 -11.60 -30.60 2.21
C MET A 391 -13.03 -30.94 2.69
N THR A 392 -13.18 -32.01 3.46
CA THR A 392 -14.43 -32.37 4.15
C THR A 392 -14.64 -31.52 5.42
N PRO A 393 -15.87 -31.42 5.96
CA PRO A 393 -16.11 -30.71 7.23
C PRO A 393 -15.30 -31.25 8.41
N GLU A 394 -15.09 -32.57 8.49
CA GLU A 394 -14.33 -33.24 9.55
C GLU A 394 -12.82 -32.95 9.47
N GLU A 395 -12.26 -32.96 8.25
CA GLU A 395 -10.88 -32.50 8.00
C GLU A 395 -10.73 -31.00 8.31
N PHE A 396 -11.74 -30.19 8.01
CA PHE A 396 -11.74 -28.75 8.28
C PHE A 396 -11.77 -28.46 9.78
N GLU A 397 -12.65 -29.11 10.55
CA GLU A 397 -12.67 -28.98 12.02
C GLU A 397 -11.33 -29.39 12.64
N THR A 398 -10.77 -30.51 12.17
CA THR A 398 -9.47 -31.00 12.63
C THR A 398 -8.33 -30.01 12.32
N ALA A 399 -8.27 -29.48 11.10
CA ALA A 399 -7.24 -28.53 10.68
C ALA A 399 -7.43 -27.14 11.33
N HIS A 400 -8.68 -26.70 11.53
CA HIS A 400 -9.03 -25.48 12.25
C HIS A 400 -8.56 -25.54 13.70
N ALA A 401 -8.89 -26.61 14.43
CA ALA A 401 -8.42 -26.81 15.80
C ALA A 401 -6.88 -26.81 15.91
N GLN A 402 -6.17 -27.39 14.92
CA GLN A 402 -4.70 -27.37 14.85
C GLN A 402 -4.14 -25.96 14.60
N THR A 403 -4.71 -25.19 13.66
CA THR A 403 -4.30 -23.80 13.42
C THR A 403 -4.61 -22.91 14.62
N LEU A 404 -5.76 -23.07 15.27
CA LEU A 404 -6.12 -22.35 16.50
C LEU A 404 -5.17 -22.65 17.66
N GLN A 405 -4.76 -23.92 17.82
CA GLN A 405 -3.75 -24.27 18.82
C GLN A 405 -2.40 -23.63 18.49
N ARG A 406 -1.94 -23.68 17.23
CA ARG A 406 -0.67 -23.04 16.82
C ARG A 406 -0.67 -21.52 16.98
N LEU A 407 -1.83 -20.86 16.80
CA LEU A 407 -1.99 -19.43 17.11
C LEU A 407 -1.84 -19.17 18.62
N ARG A 408 -2.42 -20.00 19.49
CA ARG A 408 -2.26 -19.90 20.95
C ARG A 408 -0.81 -20.17 21.37
N ASP A 409 -0.20 -21.23 20.82
CA ASP A 409 1.18 -21.62 21.07
C ASP A 409 2.16 -20.49 20.70
N TRP A 410 1.97 -19.80 19.57
CA TRP A 410 2.79 -18.65 19.18
C TRP A 410 2.83 -17.54 20.25
N LYS A 411 1.71 -17.28 20.94
CA LYS A 411 1.66 -16.25 21.99
C LYS A 411 2.25 -16.75 23.32
N VAL A 412 2.19 -18.05 23.60
CA VAL A 412 2.84 -18.66 24.78
C VAL A 412 4.35 -18.87 24.58
N GLN A 413 4.80 -18.94 23.31
CA GLN A 413 6.19 -19.14 22.89
C GLN A 413 6.86 -17.83 22.42
N GLN A 414 6.40 -16.68 22.92
CA GLN A 414 7.11 -15.41 22.76
C GLN A 414 8.48 -15.49 23.45
N ASP A 415 9.47 -14.77 22.91
CA ASP A 415 10.78 -14.68 23.54
C ASP A 415 10.71 -13.71 24.74
N ALA A 416 11.20 -14.12 25.90
CA ALA A 416 11.10 -13.34 27.14
C ALA A 416 11.81 -11.97 27.08
N GLU A 417 12.74 -11.76 26.14
CA GLU A 417 13.33 -10.45 25.88
C GLU A 417 12.35 -9.48 25.21
N LEU A 418 11.43 -9.99 24.37
CA LEU A 418 10.42 -9.21 23.65
C LEU A 418 9.27 -8.76 24.56
N GLU A 419 8.91 -9.58 25.55
CA GLU A 419 7.81 -9.33 26.52
C GLU A 419 8.30 -8.82 27.89
N ASP A 420 9.58 -8.47 28.00
CA ASP A 420 10.22 -7.94 29.21
C ASP A 420 9.41 -6.80 29.87
N PRO A 421 8.87 -7.02 31.10
CA PRO A 421 8.05 -6.02 31.78
C PRO A 421 8.78 -4.71 32.13
N ALA A 422 10.12 -4.69 32.15
CA ALA A 422 10.87 -3.45 32.37
C ALA A 422 10.78 -2.48 31.17
N SER A 423 10.34 -2.97 30.01
CA SER A 423 10.14 -2.19 28.77
C SER A 423 8.69 -1.73 28.56
N LEU A 424 7.80 -1.91 29.55
CA LEU A 424 6.42 -1.44 29.49
C LEU A 424 6.31 0.05 29.84
N VAL A 425 5.48 0.78 29.09
CA VAL A 425 5.13 2.17 29.40
C VAL A 425 4.35 2.20 30.72
N THR A 426 4.88 2.99 31.67
CA THR A 426 4.36 3.12 33.04
C THR A 426 3.95 4.55 33.40
N ASP A 427 4.48 5.56 32.70
CA ASP A 427 3.99 6.94 32.80
C ASP A 427 2.83 7.17 31.83
N PHE A 428 1.73 7.67 32.37
CA PHE A 428 0.49 8.05 31.67
C PHE A 428 0.09 9.50 31.97
N SER A 429 1.03 10.35 32.40
CA SER A 429 0.83 11.79 32.66
C SER A 429 0.32 12.59 31.45
N TRP A 430 0.49 12.04 30.25
CA TRP A 430 0.02 12.54 28.95
C TRP A 430 -1.40 12.09 28.57
N ALA A 431 -2.04 11.22 29.37
CA ALA A 431 -3.35 10.68 29.05
C ALA A 431 -4.43 11.79 28.97
N PRO A 432 -5.35 11.74 27.98
CA PRO A 432 -6.50 12.63 27.95
C PRO A 432 -7.41 12.41 29.16
N VAL A 433 -8.19 13.44 29.51
CA VAL A 433 -9.29 13.30 30.47
C VAL A 433 -10.34 12.37 29.85
N PRO A 434 -10.81 11.30 30.55
CA PRO A 434 -11.78 10.36 30.00
C PRO A 434 -13.08 11.03 29.53
N ASP A 435 -13.53 10.70 28.31
CA ASP A 435 -14.82 11.10 27.76
C ASP A 435 -15.91 10.12 28.24
N GLU A 436 -17.13 10.60 28.48
CA GLU A 436 -18.29 9.73 28.71
C GLU A 436 -18.56 8.81 27.51
N ALA A 437 -18.07 9.17 26.31
CA ALA A 437 -18.10 8.35 25.11
C ALA A 437 -17.02 7.24 25.02
N ASP A 438 -16.03 7.18 25.92
CA ASP A 438 -14.94 6.19 25.81
C ASP A 438 -15.37 4.78 26.25
N ILE A 439 -15.13 3.78 25.40
CA ILE A 439 -15.50 2.36 25.62
C ILE A 439 -14.42 1.54 26.32
N VAL A 440 -13.24 2.12 26.54
CA VAL A 440 -12.07 1.48 27.17
C VAL A 440 -11.45 2.44 28.19
N SER A 441 -10.73 1.90 29.17
CA SER A 441 -9.89 2.66 30.10
C SER A 441 -8.43 2.24 29.87
N PRO A 442 -7.76 2.80 28.85
CA PRO A 442 -6.56 2.20 28.28
C PRO A 442 -5.26 2.57 29.02
N PHE A 443 -5.25 3.68 29.76
CA PHE A 443 -4.05 4.32 30.30
C PHE A 443 -3.58 3.68 31.62
N SER A 444 -3.27 2.39 31.56
CA SER A 444 -2.70 1.60 32.65
C SER A 444 -1.52 0.74 32.17
N PRO A 445 -0.48 0.52 32.98
CA PRO A 445 0.67 -0.30 32.59
C PRO A 445 0.26 -1.74 32.23
N GLY A 446 0.90 -2.32 31.20
CA GLY A 446 0.74 -3.73 30.85
C GLY A 446 0.46 -4.06 29.38
N MET A 447 0.10 -3.08 28.55
CA MET A 447 -0.32 -3.33 27.16
C MET A 447 0.47 -2.57 26.08
N LEU A 448 1.30 -1.59 26.45
CA LEU A 448 2.15 -0.82 25.55
C LEU A 448 3.62 -0.98 25.95
N TYR A 449 4.43 -1.51 25.04
CA TYR A 449 5.89 -1.52 25.15
C TYR A 449 6.50 -0.26 24.52
N ASP A 450 7.51 0.31 25.18
CA ASP A 450 8.30 1.42 24.66
C ASP A 450 9.30 0.96 23.58
N HIS A 451 9.95 1.89 22.89
CA HIS A 451 10.99 1.62 21.89
C HIS A 451 12.22 0.97 22.55
N PRO A 452 12.87 -0.02 21.90
CA PRO A 452 12.57 -0.57 20.57
C PRO A 452 11.48 -1.67 20.55
N LYS A 453 10.96 -2.07 21.72
CA LYS A 453 10.07 -3.24 21.88
C LYS A 453 8.60 -2.99 21.49
N LEU A 454 8.28 -1.79 21.01
CA LEU A 454 6.97 -1.41 20.46
C LEU A 454 6.43 -2.41 19.41
N SER A 455 7.30 -3.07 18.63
CA SER A 455 6.89 -4.11 17.68
C SER A 455 6.17 -5.28 18.35
N THR A 456 6.47 -5.61 19.62
CA THR A 456 5.72 -6.61 20.43
C THR A 456 4.26 -6.20 20.62
N THR A 457 3.99 -4.89 20.80
CA THR A 457 2.63 -4.33 20.90
C THR A 457 1.85 -4.58 19.60
N PHE A 458 2.44 -4.25 18.45
CA PHE A 458 1.82 -4.45 17.14
C PHE A 458 1.65 -5.93 16.77
N LEU A 459 2.65 -6.77 17.04
CA LEU A 459 2.56 -8.22 16.83
C LEU A 459 1.45 -8.85 17.69
N THR A 460 1.23 -8.34 18.90
CA THR A 460 0.11 -8.74 19.76
C THR A 460 -1.24 -8.34 19.15
N VAL A 461 -1.38 -7.15 18.55
CA VAL A 461 -2.62 -6.75 17.85
C VAL A 461 -2.88 -7.60 16.59
N ILE A 462 -1.86 -7.87 15.78
CA ILE A 462 -1.98 -8.77 14.63
C ILE A 462 -2.46 -10.15 15.10
N TRP A 463 -1.85 -10.70 16.16
CA TRP A 463 -2.30 -11.95 16.76
C TRP A 463 -3.74 -11.92 17.27
N LEU A 464 -4.18 -10.86 17.98
CA LEU A 464 -5.56 -10.70 18.43
C LEU A 464 -6.56 -10.74 17.25
N SER A 465 -6.29 -9.98 16.19
CA SER A 465 -7.15 -9.96 14.98
C SER A 465 -7.16 -11.31 14.24
N MET A 466 -6.03 -12.03 14.21
CA MET A 466 -5.94 -13.38 13.64
C MET A 466 -6.73 -14.39 14.47
N ILE A 467 -6.69 -14.30 15.81
CA ILE A 467 -7.53 -15.13 16.70
C ILE A 467 -9.01 -14.87 16.45
N ILE A 468 -9.44 -13.59 16.42
CA ILE A 468 -10.82 -13.20 16.11
C ILE A 468 -11.24 -13.80 14.76
N MET A 469 -10.51 -13.48 13.68
CA MET A 469 -10.89 -13.94 12.34
C MET A 469 -10.86 -15.46 12.20
N HIS A 470 -9.98 -16.16 12.92
CA HIS A 470 -9.93 -17.61 12.87
C HIS A 470 -11.12 -18.27 13.56
N GLN A 471 -11.46 -17.86 14.79
CA GLN A 471 -12.59 -18.45 15.51
C GLN A 471 -13.94 -18.12 14.85
N CYS A 472 -14.05 -16.99 14.13
CA CYS A 472 -15.19 -16.68 13.25
C CYS A 472 -15.38 -17.67 12.08
N GLN A 473 -14.45 -18.60 11.85
CA GLN A 473 -14.56 -19.68 10.86
C GLN A 473 -14.69 -21.06 11.52
N SER A 474 -14.96 -21.12 12.83
CA SER A 474 -15.22 -22.37 13.55
C SER A 474 -16.48 -23.07 13.00
N PRO A 475 -16.43 -24.38 12.70
CA PRO A 475 -17.60 -25.12 12.21
C PRO A 475 -18.59 -25.52 13.31
N THR A 476 -18.17 -25.49 14.59
CA THR A 476 -18.88 -26.10 15.72
C THR A 476 -19.02 -25.20 16.95
N SER A 477 -18.56 -23.94 16.89
CA SER A 477 -18.76 -22.98 17.98
C SER A 477 -20.21 -22.54 18.12
N ASP A 478 -20.75 -22.61 19.34
CA ASP A 478 -21.94 -21.85 19.73
C ASP A 478 -21.70 -20.34 19.52
N ARG A 479 -22.72 -19.62 19.04
CA ARG A 479 -22.60 -18.21 18.68
C ARG A 479 -22.44 -17.31 19.89
N ASP A 480 -23.29 -17.43 20.90
CA ASP A 480 -23.29 -16.50 22.03
C ASP A 480 -22.01 -16.64 22.85
N ARG A 481 -21.53 -17.87 23.02
CA ARG A 481 -20.23 -18.17 23.58
C ARG A 481 -19.08 -17.58 22.75
N LEU A 482 -19.11 -17.74 21.41
CA LEU A 482 -18.09 -17.19 20.52
C LEU A 482 -18.02 -15.66 20.62
N TYR A 483 -19.17 -14.98 20.61
CA TYR A 483 -19.22 -13.53 20.82
C TYR A 483 -18.63 -13.12 22.17
N SER A 484 -18.94 -13.83 23.25
CA SER A 484 -18.38 -13.55 24.58
C SER A 484 -16.86 -13.80 24.66
N GLU A 485 -16.32 -14.82 23.98
CA GLU A 485 -14.88 -15.08 23.93
C GLU A 485 -14.14 -14.05 23.05
N LEU A 486 -14.75 -13.60 21.95
CA LEU A 486 -14.14 -12.62 21.03
C LEU A 486 -14.27 -11.16 21.46
N ALA A 487 -15.29 -10.79 22.22
CA ALA A 487 -15.46 -9.43 22.76
C ALA A 487 -14.24 -8.97 23.57
N GLY A 488 -13.64 -9.84 24.40
CA GLY A 488 -12.42 -9.53 25.14
C GLY A 488 -11.22 -9.24 24.24
N HIS A 489 -11.08 -9.98 23.13
CA HIS A 489 -10.03 -9.75 22.14
C HIS A 489 -10.26 -8.41 21.40
N ALA A 490 -11.50 -8.08 21.07
CA ALA A 490 -11.88 -6.81 20.44
C ALA A 490 -11.61 -5.61 21.35
N TYR A 491 -11.96 -5.68 22.64
CA TYR A 491 -11.62 -4.63 23.61
C TYR A 491 -10.11 -4.47 23.79
N HIS A 492 -9.32 -5.55 23.74
CA HIS A 492 -7.85 -5.43 23.78
C HIS A 492 -7.30 -4.65 22.57
N VAL A 493 -7.85 -4.87 21.37
CA VAL A 493 -7.49 -4.08 20.18
C VAL A 493 -7.90 -2.61 20.34
N CYS A 494 -9.11 -2.33 20.84
CA CYS A 494 -9.57 -0.96 21.11
C CYS A 494 -8.67 -0.24 22.12
N THR A 495 -8.26 -0.92 23.20
CA THR A 495 -7.33 -0.39 24.19
C THR A 495 -5.97 -0.04 23.57
N ILE A 496 -5.41 -0.93 22.73
CA ILE A 496 -4.13 -0.66 22.07
C ILE A 496 -4.25 0.46 21.02
N PHE A 497 -5.39 0.59 20.35
CA PHE A 497 -5.66 1.72 19.46
C PHE A 497 -5.56 3.06 20.20
N GLU A 498 -6.22 3.20 21.36
CA GLU A 498 -6.16 4.44 22.16
C GLU A 498 -4.76 4.71 22.74
N LEU A 499 -4.05 3.65 23.17
CA LEU A 499 -2.65 3.75 23.61
C LEU A 499 -1.77 4.31 22.49
N ILE A 500 -1.83 3.75 21.29
CA ILE A 500 -1.05 4.22 20.15
C ILE A 500 -1.53 5.59 19.64
N HIS A 501 -2.83 5.92 19.75
CA HIS A 501 -3.36 7.22 19.33
C HIS A 501 -2.82 8.37 20.19
N HIS A 502 -2.76 8.18 21.52
CA HIS A 502 -2.48 9.26 22.46
C HIS A 502 -1.03 9.29 22.99
N TRP A 503 -0.26 8.21 22.88
CA TRP A 503 1.10 8.16 23.40
C TRP A 503 2.06 9.09 22.64
N PRO A 504 2.77 10.02 23.31
CA PRO A 504 3.61 11.04 22.65
C PRO A 504 4.77 10.50 21.80
N ASN A 505 5.23 9.27 22.05
CA ASN A 505 6.33 8.64 21.31
C ASN A 505 5.85 7.68 20.21
N SER A 506 4.54 7.67 19.89
CA SER A 506 4.00 6.82 18.82
C SER A 506 4.63 7.13 17.46
N PRO A 507 4.95 6.11 16.64
CA PRO A 507 5.41 6.30 15.26
C PRO A 507 4.31 6.97 14.43
N LYS A 508 4.70 7.73 13.40
CA LYS A 508 3.77 8.60 12.65
C LYS A 508 2.80 7.79 11.80
N GLY A 509 3.22 6.61 11.34
CA GLY A 509 2.34 5.62 10.73
C GLY A 509 1.59 4.71 11.73
N GLY A 510 1.76 4.88 13.04
CA GLY A 510 1.46 3.87 14.06
C GLY A 510 0.01 3.38 14.14
N LEU A 511 -0.97 4.18 13.72
CA LEU A 511 -2.38 3.73 13.70
C LEU A 511 -2.71 2.79 12.54
N LEU A 512 -1.93 2.80 11.47
CA LEU A 512 -2.27 2.11 10.22
C LEU A 512 -2.17 0.56 10.31
N PRO A 513 -1.17 -0.04 11.00
CA PRO A 513 -1.20 -1.47 11.36
C PRO A 513 -2.42 -1.91 12.18
N LEU A 514 -3.18 -0.96 12.74
CA LEU A 514 -4.34 -1.22 13.59
C LEU A 514 -5.67 -1.16 12.83
N GLU A 515 -5.70 -0.78 11.55
CA GLU A 515 -6.95 -0.60 10.76
C GLU A 515 -7.79 -1.89 10.71
N ALA A 516 -7.32 -2.94 10.02
CA ALA A 516 -8.07 -4.18 9.90
C ALA A 516 -8.36 -4.86 11.26
N PRO A 517 -7.43 -4.83 12.25
CA PRO A 517 -7.75 -5.20 13.63
C PRO A 517 -8.91 -4.41 14.26
N LEU A 518 -8.96 -3.09 14.08
CA LEU A 518 -10.06 -2.24 14.56
C LEU A 518 -11.37 -2.58 13.82
N ALA A 519 -11.32 -2.68 12.49
CA ALA A 519 -12.47 -2.96 11.64
C ALA A 519 -13.13 -4.31 11.98
N ILE A 520 -12.36 -5.37 12.24
CA ILE A 520 -12.93 -6.64 12.70
C ILE A 520 -13.43 -6.59 14.15
N SER A 521 -12.82 -5.77 15.01
CA SER A 521 -13.24 -5.61 16.42
C SER A 521 -14.61 -4.95 16.56
N ALA A 522 -15.00 -4.07 15.63
CA ALA A 522 -16.33 -3.46 15.59
C ALA A 522 -17.49 -4.48 15.54
N LEU A 523 -17.22 -5.70 15.04
CA LEU A 523 -18.21 -6.77 14.92
C LEU A 523 -18.46 -7.55 16.24
N PHE A 524 -17.60 -7.39 17.26
CA PHE A 524 -17.63 -8.19 18.50
C PHE A 524 -17.75 -7.37 19.80
N VAL A 525 -17.79 -6.05 19.69
CA VAL A 525 -18.23 -5.17 20.79
C VAL A 525 -19.77 -5.15 20.92
N PRO A 526 -20.34 -4.68 22.05
CA PRO A 526 -21.76 -4.36 22.17
C PRO A 526 -22.22 -3.43 21.05
N GLN A 527 -23.40 -3.71 20.49
CA GLN A 527 -23.96 -2.94 19.37
C GLN A 527 -24.90 -1.83 19.88
N ASP A 528 -24.36 -0.99 20.76
CA ASP A 528 -25.05 0.19 21.30
C ASP A 528 -24.50 1.50 20.72
N ALA A 529 -25.28 2.58 20.87
CA ALA A 529 -24.97 3.88 20.29
C ALA A 529 -23.64 4.48 20.78
N LYS A 530 -23.15 4.13 21.99
CA LYS A 530 -21.87 4.62 22.48
C LYS A 530 -20.72 3.92 21.74
N HIS A 531 -20.79 2.60 21.59
CA HIS A 531 -19.82 1.85 20.81
C HIS A 531 -19.85 2.24 19.33
N HIS A 532 -21.04 2.41 18.73
CA HIS A 532 -21.19 2.86 17.34
C HIS A 532 -20.58 4.25 17.13
N VAL A 533 -20.83 5.23 17.99
CA VAL A 533 -20.21 6.58 17.90
C VAL A 533 -18.69 6.50 18.11
N TRP A 534 -18.21 5.67 19.03
CA TRP A 534 -16.77 5.49 19.27
C TRP A 534 -16.07 4.95 18.01
N PHE A 535 -16.60 3.90 17.37
CA PHE A 535 -16.04 3.34 16.13
C PHE A 535 -16.16 4.33 14.95
N ARG A 536 -17.29 5.03 14.79
CA ARG A 536 -17.46 6.08 13.78
C ARG A 536 -16.38 7.17 13.90
N ARG A 537 -16.05 7.61 15.13
CA ARG A 537 -14.94 8.56 15.38
C ARG A 537 -13.58 7.99 14.96
N ARG A 538 -13.28 6.72 15.28
CA ARG A 538 -11.98 6.12 14.94
C ARG A 538 -11.84 5.79 13.45
N PHE A 539 -12.89 5.36 12.75
CA PHE A 539 -12.87 5.21 11.30
C PHE A 539 -12.73 6.55 10.56
N ALA A 540 -13.36 7.63 11.06
CA ALA A 540 -13.12 8.99 10.56
C ALA A 540 -11.65 9.43 10.70
N LEU A 541 -11.03 9.14 11.86
CA LEU A 541 -9.60 9.39 12.10
C LEU A 541 -8.71 8.63 11.10
N MET A 542 -8.97 7.35 10.85
CA MET A 542 -8.18 6.56 9.87
C MET A 542 -8.24 7.15 8.45
N GLU A 543 -9.40 7.67 8.04
CA GLU A 543 -9.54 8.30 6.72
C GLU A 543 -8.96 9.70 6.62
N THR A 544 -8.95 10.49 7.70
CA THR A 544 -8.18 11.74 7.73
C THR A 544 -6.66 11.51 7.76
N LYS A 545 -6.22 10.31 8.15
CA LYS A 545 -4.85 9.79 7.92
C LYS A 545 -4.66 9.11 6.55
N GLY A 546 -5.68 9.11 5.71
CA GLY A 546 -5.65 8.75 4.30
C GLY A 546 -5.95 7.29 3.96
N TYR A 547 -6.21 6.42 4.93
CA TYR A 547 -6.57 5.02 4.66
C TYR A 547 -8.09 4.90 4.46
N ILE A 548 -8.53 4.94 3.20
CA ILE A 548 -9.94 5.04 2.79
C ILE A 548 -10.63 3.67 2.86
N HIS A 549 -11.68 3.55 3.67
CA HIS A 549 -12.52 2.35 3.64
C HIS A 549 -13.34 2.32 2.34
N PRO A 550 -13.36 1.21 1.58
CA PRO A 550 -14.18 1.10 0.36
C PRO A 550 -15.66 1.33 0.64
N VAL A 551 -16.42 1.93 -0.29
CA VAL A 551 -17.87 2.20 -0.14
C VAL A 551 -18.65 1.01 0.43
N LYS A 552 -18.33 -0.20 -0.02
CA LYS A 552 -19.03 -1.39 0.47
C LYS A 552 -18.77 -1.65 1.96
N VAL A 553 -17.55 -1.48 2.46
CA VAL A 553 -17.25 -1.60 3.91
C VAL A 553 -18.01 -0.53 4.70
N ARG A 554 -18.03 0.72 4.20
CA ARG A 554 -18.82 1.80 4.81
C ARG A 554 -20.31 1.48 4.88
N SER A 555 -20.86 0.89 3.81
CA SER A 555 -22.24 0.45 3.71
C SER A 555 -22.57 -0.67 4.73
N GLN A 556 -21.75 -1.73 4.83
CA GLN A 556 -21.93 -2.77 5.85
C GLN A 556 -21.92 -2.18 7.28
N MET A 557 -20.96 -1.28 7.57
CA MET A 557 -20.84 -0.66 8.88
C MET A 557 -21.99 0.31 9.17
N GLY A 558 -22.52 1.00 8.16
CA GLY A 558 -23.75 1.80 8.27
C GLY A 558 -24.97 0.95 8.63
N VAL A 559 -25.11 -0.24 8.04
CA VAL A 559 -26.17 -1.20 8.43
C VAL A 559 -25.97 -1.70 9.87
N LEU A 560 -24.73 -2.05 10.25
CA LEU A 560 -24.38 -2.51 11.60
C LEU A 560 -24.68 -1.46 12.68
N PHE A 561 -24.39 -0.18 12.38
CA PHE A 561 -24.55 0.94 13.30
C PHE A 561 -25.95 1.58 13.26
N GLY A 562 -26.90 1.02 12.49
CA GLY A 562 -28.22 1.62 12.28
C GLY A 562 -28.18 3.02 11.63
N ALA A 563 -27.09 3.31 10.93
CA ALA A 563 -26.65 4.64 10.50
C ALA A 563 -26.22 4.63 9.02
N PRO A 564 -27.18 4.56 8.07
CA PRO A 564 -26.87 4.45 6.65
C PRO A 564 -26.08 5.65 6.10
N GLU A 565 -26.09 6.80 6.78
CA GLU A 565 -25.28 7.95 6.42
C GLU A 565 -23.76 7.69 6.50
N CYS A 566 -23.33 6.65 7.24
CA CYS A 566 -21.92 6.21 7.27
C CYS A 566 -21.35 5.86 5.88
N GLU A 567 -22.19 5.45 4.92
CA GLU A 567 -21.78 5.24 3.53
C GLU A 567 -21.23 6.53 2.90
N ARG A 568 -21.90 7.67 3.13
CA ARG A 568 -21.45 9.01 2.72
C ARG A 568 -20.28 9.49 3.57
N TRP A 569 -20.43 9.51 4.90
CA TRP A 569 -19.41 9.94 5.85
C TRP A 569 -19.65 9.40 7.27
N TRP A 570 -18.58 9.10 7.99
CA TRP A 570 -18.64 8.48 9.31
C TRP A 570 -19.31 9.36 10.38
N LEU A 571 -19.11 10.67 10.36
CA LEU A 571 -19.61 11.58 11.40
C LEU A 571 -20.86 12.38 10.95
N PRO A 572 -21.71 12.83 11.88
CA PRO A 572 -22.81 13.73 11.55
C PRO A 572 -22.33 15.04 10.89
N ASN A 573 -23.20 15.68 10.10
CA ASN A 573 -22.99 17.02 9.54
C ASN A 573 -21.69 17.18 8.70
N ASP A 574 -21.18 16.10 8.10
CA ASP A 574 -19.91 16.05 7.37
C ASP A 574 -18.68 16.51 8.22
N GLU A 575 -18.73 16.34 9.55
CA GLU A 575 -17.65 16.76 10.47
C GLU A 575 -16.30 16.13 10.10
N GLY A 576 -15.30 16.96 9.77
CA GLY A 576 -13.97 16.52 9.33
C GLY A 576 -13.88 16.01 7.90
N PHE A 577 -14.99 15.94 7.15
CA PHE A 577 -15.01 15.44 5.77
C PHE A 577 -14.54 16.52 4.78
N SER A 578 -13.23 16.74 4.72
CA SER A 578 -12.64 17.82 3.93
C SER A 578 -12.93 17.71 2.41
N PRO A 579 -12.93 18.82 1.65
CA PRO A 579 -13.15 18.79 0.21
C PRO A 579 -12.18 17.86 -0.54
N LEU A 580 -10.91 17.80 -0.10
CA LEU A 580 -9.93 16.86 -0.65
C LEU A 580 -10.31 15.40 -0.34
N LEU A 581 -10.75 15.10 0.88
CA LEU A 581 -11.15 13.74 1.28
C LEU A 581 -12.44 13.28 0.59
N GLN A 582 -13.40 14.19 0.37
CA GLN A 582 -14.58 13.95 -0.47
C GLN A 582 -14.17 13.56 -1.90
N ALA A 583 -13.27 14.34 -2.51
CA ALA A 583 -12.82 14.08 -3.88
C ALA A 583 -12.01 12.78 -4.01
N ILE A 584 -11.21 12.42 -3.00
CA ILE A 584 -10.50 11.14 -2.90
C ILE A 584 -11.49 9.96 -2.80
N ARG A 585 -12.51 10.03 -1.93
CA ARG A 585 -13.55 9.00 -1.84
C ARG A 585 -14.28 8.82 -3.17
N ASN A 586 -14.67 9.91 -3.84
CA ASN A 586 -15.38 9.83 -5.12
C ASN A 586 -14.54 9.10 -6.18
N LEU A 587 -13.25 9.43 -6.31
CA LEU A 587 -12.34 8.71 -7.21
C LEU A 587 -12.20 7.23 -6.86
N ALA A 588 -12.09 6.89 -5.56
CA ALA A 588 -12.01 5.50 -5.11
C ALA A 588 -13.29 4.71 -5.46
N ASP A 589 -14.46 5.33 -5.29
CA ASP A 589 -15.75 4.69 -5.52
C ASP A 589 -16.06 4.58 -7.03
N GLU A 590 -15.71 5.59 -7.83
CA GLU A 590 -15.76 5.55 -9.32
C GLU A 590 -14.86 4.44 -9.89
N ARG A 591 -13.63 4.32 -9.38
CA ARG A 591 -12.68 3.26 -9.79
C ARG A 591 -13.19 1.88 -9.42
N ASN A 592 -13.66 1.67 -8.19
CA ASN A 592 -14.24 0.41 -7.74
C ASN A 592 -15.48 0.03 -8.57
N ALA A 593 -16.39 0.97 -8.84
CA ALA A 593 -17.59 0.72 -9.66
C ALA A 593 -17.24 0.36 -11.11
N THR A 594 -16.30 1.08 -11.73
CA THR A 594 -15.85 0.81 -13.10
C THR A 594 -15.18 -0.56 -13.21
N ALA A 595 -14.32 -0.90 -12.24
CA ALA A 595 -13.63 -2.17 -12.19
C ALA A 595 -14.59 -3.34 -11.90
N ILE A 596 -15.72 -3.11 -11.22
CA ILE A 596 -16.78 -4.12 -11.06
C ILE A 596 -17.34 -4.57 -12.42
N ASN A 597 -17.71 -3.61 -13.26
CA ASN A 597 -18.27 -3.88 -14.59
C ASN A 597 -17.23 -4.49 -15.57
N ALA A 598 -15.93 -4.31 -15.30
CA ALA A 598 -14.85 -4.76 -16.17
C ALA A 598 -14.26 -6.15 -15.82
N GLN A 599 -14.53 -6.69 -14.63
CA GLN A 599 -13.88 -7.92 -14.14
C GLN A 599 -14.81 -8.89 -13.39
N GLU A 600 -16.08 -9.00 -13.81
CA GLU A 600 -17.10 -9.83 -13.14
C GLU A 600 -16.63 -11.26 -12.75
N GLU A 601 -15.78 -11.90 -13.58
CA GLU A 601 -15.23 -13.22 -13.29
C GLU A 601 -14.24 -13.25 -12.12
N ASN A 602 -13.37 -12.24 -11.95
CA ASN A 602 -12.50 -12.13 -10.76
C ASN A 602 -13.29 -11.79 -9.49
N LEU A 603 -14.51 -11.23 -9.63
CA LEU A 603 -15.25 -10.61 -8.53
C LEU A 603 -16.25 -11.52 -7.83
N ARG A 604 -16.54 -12.69 -8.40
CA ARG A 604 -17.22 -13.76 -7.67
C ARG A 604 -16.45 -14.15 -6.39
N ASP A 605 -15.12 -14.10 -6.43
CA ASP A 605 -14.25 -14.46 -5.31
C ASP A 605 -14.31 -13.42 -4.16
N VAL A 606 -14.40 -12.12 -4.48
CA VAL A 606 -14.38 -11.02 -3.48
C VAL A 606 -15.65 -10.99 -2.59
N ARG A 607 -16.65 -11.83 -2.88
CA ARG A 607 -17.92 -11.90 -2.14
C ARG A 607 -17.75 -12.30 -0.67
N HIS A 608 -16.74 -13.11 -0.34
CA HIS A 608 -16.55 -13.70 0.99
C HIS A 608 -16.22 -12.70 2.11
N ILE A 609 -15.59 -11.55 1.79
CA ILE A 609 -15.34 -10.45 2.76
C ILE A 609 -16.66 -10.03 3.44
N PHE A 610 -17.72 -9.95 2.63
CA PHE A 610 -18.96 -9.29 3.01
C PHE A 610 -19.96 -10.26 3.63
N THR A 611 -19.99 -11.52 3.18
CA THR A 611 -20.75 -12.60 3.84
C THR A 611 -20.30 -12.84 5.29
N LYS A 612 -19.05 -12.51 5.66
CA LYS A 612 -18.60 -12.50 7.07
C LYS A 612 -19.25 -11.39 7.89
N MET A 613 -19.52 -10.21 7.30
CA MET A 613 -20.25 -9.13 7.98
C MET A 613 -21.76 -9.38 8.06
N GLN A 614 -22.33 -10.16 7.13
CA GLN A 614 -23.72 -10.63 7.21
C GLN A 614 -24.00 -11.53 8.44
N LEU A 615 -22.98 -12.02 9.14
CA LEU A 615 -23.16 -12.71 10.42
C LEU A 615 -23.81 -11.82 11.49
N ALA A 616 -23.65 -10.49 11.40
CA ALA A 616 -24.31 -9.52 12.28
C ALA A 616 -25.77 -9.22 11.89
N GLU A 617 -26.15 -9.36 10.61
CA GLU A 617 -27.54 -9.14 10.13
C GLU A 617 -28.54 -10.08 10.85
N GLY A 618 -28.09 -11.23 11.34
CA GLY A 618 -28.86 -12.15 12.18
C GLY A 618 -29.35 -11.58 13.52
N GLN A 619 -28.90 -10.40 13.94
CA GLN A 619 -29.41 -9.71 15.14
C GLN A 619 -30.73 -8.94 14.89
N GLN A 620 -31.19 -8.81 13.63
CA GLN A 620 -32.40 -8.04 13.32
C GLN A 620 -33.73 -8.83 13.39
N THR A 621 -33.72 -10.07 13.90
CA THR A 621 -34.91 -10.97 13.88
C THR A 621 -35.21 -11.76 15.16
N THR A 622 -34.88 -11.19 16.35
CA THR A 622 -35.50 -11.57 17.64
C THR A 622 -35.70 -10.36 18.54
#